data_AF-A0A7S2LGM4-F1
#
_entry.id   AF-A0A7S2LGM4-F1
#
_cell.length_a   1.000
_cell.length_b   1.000
_cell.length_c   1.000
_cell.angle_alpha   90.00
_cell.angle_beta   90.00
_cell.angle_gamma   90.00
#
_symmetry.space_group_name_H-M   'P 1'
#
loop_
_entity.id
_entity.type
_entity.pdbx_description
1 polymer ?
#
loop_
_entity_poly.entity_id
_entity_poly.type
_entity_poly.pdbx_seq_one_letter_code
_entity_poly.pdbx_strand_id
1 'polypeptide(L)'
;LKQFCLRCCRQQLPADFAYNSKPGMALKRIQKELQDLGSDPPANCSAGPTGDDLFNWQATIMGPPDSAYTGGVFFLNINFPSDYPFKPPKVHFTTKIYHCNVNANGAICLDILKDQWSPALTI
;
A
#
# COMPACT_ATOMS: atom_id res chain seq x y z
N LEU A 1 5.03 12.70 -33.42
CA LEU A 1 4.27 11.56 -32.82
C LEU A 1 4.96 10.93 -31.59
N LYS A 2 5.78 11.68 -30.83
CA LYS A 2 6.33 11.29 -29.50
C LYS A 2 6.04 12.34 -28.42
N GLN A 3 4.97 13.13 -28.58
CA GLN A 3 4.67 14.27 -27.69
C GLN A 3 3.24 14.25 -27.12
N PHE A 4 2.49 13.15 -27.27
CA PHE A 4 1.09 13.09 -26.82
C PHE A 4 0.88 12.35 -25.49
N CYS A 5 1.87 11.62 -24.96
CA CYS A 5 1.68 10.83 -23.72
C CYS A 5 1.96 11.62 -22.42
N LEU A 6 2.64 12.77 -22.50
CA LEU A 6 3.01 13.58 -21.31
C LEU A 6 2.00 14.68 -20.96
N ARG A 7 0.84 14.74 -21.65
CA ARG A 7 -0.11 15.85 -21.52
C ARG A 7 -1.41 15.52 -20.77
N CYS A 8 -1.60 14.28 -20.28
CA CYS A 8 -2.67 13.95 -19.33
C CYS A 8 -2.25 14.08 -17.85
N CYS A 9 -0.98 14.38 -17.55
CA CYS A 9 -0.48 14.44 -16.17
C CYS A 9 -0.48 15.87 -15.56
N ARG A 10 -1.04 16.87 -16.26
CA ARG A 10 -1.18 18.25 -15.76
C ARG A 10 -2.45 18.88 -16.31
N GLN A 11 -3.26 19.44 -15.40
CA GLN A 11 -4.50 20.23 -15.63
C GLN A 11 -5.74 19.33 -15.74
N GLN A 12 -6.61 19.20 -14.73
CA GLN A 12 -7.24 20.26 -13.95
C GLN A 12 -7.55 19.71 -12.53
N LEU A 13 -6.79 20.11 -11.50
CA LEU A 13 -7.31 20.10 -10.14
C LEU A 13 -8.02 21.46 -9.95
N PRO A 14 -9.32 21.50 -9.61
CA PRO A 14 -9.97 22.77 -9.29
C PRO A 14 -9.29 23.38 -8.06
N ALA A 15 -8.83 24.62 -8.23
CA ALA A 15 -8.26 25.44 -7.18
C ALA A 15 -9.36 25.93 -6.25
N ASP A 16 -9.87 25.08 -5.35
CA ASP A 16 -10.77 25.49 -4.26
C ASP A 16 -10.87 24.49 -3.07
N PHE A 17 -9.83 23.69 -2.81
CA PHE A 17 -9.72 22.95 -1.54
C PHE A 17 -8.42 23.29 -0.81
N ALA A 18 -8.34 24.55 -0.38
CA ALA A 18 -7.39 24.93 0.67
C ALA A 18 -7.88 24.41 2.04
N TYR A 19 -7.80 23.10 2.28
CA TYR A 19 -7.75 22.61 3.66
C TYR A 19 -6.32 22.79 4.16
N ASN A 20 -6.01 24.00 4.60
CA ASN A 20 -4.73 24.37 5.18
C ASN A 20 -4.56 23.78 6.59
N SER A 21 -4.72 22.46 6.72
CA SER A 21 -4.22 21.71 7.86
C SER A 21 -2.84 21.19 7.49
N LYS A 22 -1.85 21.42 8.35
CA LYS A 22 -0.58 20.71 8.24
C LYS A 22 -0.89 19.21 8.10
N PRO A 23 -0.41 18.51 7.05
CA PRO A 23 -0.68 17.09 6.89
C PRO A 23 -0.20 16.39 8.17
N GLY A 24 -1.10 15.61 8.78
CA GLY A 24 -0.79 14.87 10.00
C GLY A 24 0.48 14.04 9.83
N MET A 25 1.19 13.77 10.92
CA MET A 25 2.45 13.02 10.89
C MET A 25 2.32 11.71 10.09
N ALA A 26 1.17 11.02 10.21
CA ALA A 26 0.84 9.84 9.42
C ALA A 26 0.86 10.08 7.92
N LEU A 27 0.18 11.13 7.45
CA LEU A 27 0.09 11.45 6.03
C LEU A 27 1.47 11.77 5.43
N LYS A 28 2.31 12.50 6.16
CA LYS A 28 3.69 12.77 5.73
C LYS A 28 4.51 11.49 5.60
N ARG A 29 4.35 10.55 6.55
CA ARG A 29 5.04 9.26 6.51
C ARG A 29 4.58 8.42 5.33
N ILE A 30 3.26 8.30 5.11
CA ILE A 30 2.66 7.56 3.99
C ILE A 30 3.13 8.13 2.65
N GLN A 31 3.15 9.45 2.50
CA GLN A 31 3.63 10.10 1.27
C GLN A 31 5.12 9.82 1.01
N LYS A 32 5.93 9.77 2.08
CA LYS A 32 7.36 9.41 1.95
C LYS A 32 7.53 7.97 1.50
N GLU A 33 6.83 7.03 2.12
CA GLU A 33 6.87 5.61 1.72
C GLU A 33 6.38 5.40 0.29
N LEU A 34 5.34 6.12 -0.16
CA LEU A 34 4.88 6.08 -1.54
C LEU A 34 5.96 6.54 -2.54
N GLN A 35 6.70 7.60 -2.20
CA GLN A 35 7.81 8.08 -3.03
C GLN A 35 8.96 7.07 -3.07
N ASP A 36 9.24 6.42 -1.95
CA ASP A 36 10.31 5.44 -1.83
C ASP A 36 9.98 4.18 -2.64
N LEU A 37 8.76 3.67 -2.54
CA LEU A 37 8.28 2.55 -3.38
C LEU A 37 8.31 2.88 -4.88
N GLY A 38 8.03 4.14 -5.25
CA GLY A 38 8.13 4.58 -6.64
C GLY A 38 9.57 4.68 -7.14
N SER A 39 10.53 4.90 -6.24
CA SER A 39 11.95 5.06 -6.57
C SER A 39 12.70 3.72 -6.55
N ASP A 40 12.33 2.83 -5.63
CA ASP A 40 12.92 1.51 -5.43
C ASP A 40 11.80 0.46 -5.24
N PRO A 41 11.14 0.03 -6.33
CA PRO A 41 10.02 -0.88 -6.23
C PRO A 41 10.48 -2.29 -5.83
N PRO A 42 9.82 -2.93 -4.85
CA PRO A 42 10.19 -4.27 -4.42
C PRO A 42 10.01 -5.29 -5.56
N ALA A 43 10.96 -6.22 -5.69
CA ALA A 43 10.84 -7.31 -6.65
C ALA A 43 9.58 -8.13 -6.36
N ASN A 44 8.79 -8.41 -7.41
CA ASN A 44 7.57 -9.23 -7.34
C ASN A 44 6.43 -8.65 -6.50
N CYS A 45 6.52 -7.39 -6.08
CA CYS A 45 5.47 -6.72 -5.32
C CYS A 45 5.19 -5.33 -5.89
N SER A 46 3.96 -4.86 -5.76
CA SER A 46 3.60 -3.47 -6.04
C SER A 46 2.60 -2.99 -5.00
N ALA A 47 2.64 -1.73 -4.60
CA ALA A 47 1.66 -1.15 -3.70
C ALA A 47 1.41 0.32 -4.04
N GLY A 48 0.19 0.80 -3.82
CA GLY A 48 -0.15 2.20 -4.00
C GLY A 48 -1.57 2.54 -3.54
N PRO A 49 -1.89 3.85 -3.42
CA PRO A 49 -3.21 4.31 -2.98
C PRO A 49 -4.32 3.91 -3.95
N THR A 50 -5.49 3.63 -3.39
CA THR A 50 -6.71 3.32 -4.15
C THR A 50 -7.56 4.58 -4.25
N GLY A 51 -7.58 5.19 -5.43
CA GLY A 51 -8.29 6.46 -5.67
C GLY A 51 -7.60 7.64 -5.00
N ASP A 52 -8.39 8.54 -4.41
CA ASP A 52 -7.90 9.79 -3.81
C ASP A 52 -7.49 9.65 -2.33
N ASP A 53 -7.82 8.52 -1.70
CA ASP A 53 -7.52 8.29 -0.29
C ASP A 53 -6.14 7.65 -0.09
N LEU A 54 -5.20 8.46 0.44
CA LEU A 54 -3.85 8.02 0.73
C LEU A 54 -3.75 7.02 1.90
N PHE A 55 -4.80 6.86 2.72
CA PHE A 55 -4.82 5.90 3.83
C PHE A 55 -5.32 4.50 3.41
N ASN A 56 -5.73 4.33 2.16
CA ASN A 56 -6.22 3.05 1.65
C ASN A 56 -5.42 2.65 0.42
N TRP A 57 -4.64 1.58 0.53
CA TRP A 57 -3.76 1.11 -0.53
C TRP A 57 -4.16 -0.28 -1.01
N GLN A 58 -3.90 -0.53 -2.29
CA GLN A 58 -3.92 -1.86 -2.85
C GLN A 58 -2.47 -2.30 -3.09
N ALA A 59 -2.17 -3.52 -2.70
CA ALA A 59 -0.92 -4.17 -3.03
C ALA A 59 -1.15 -5.43 -3.86
N THR A 60 -0.14 -5.81 -4.62
CA THR A 60 -0.10 -7.04 -5.41
C THR A 60 1.21 -7.75 -5.10
N ILE A 61 1.13 -9.05 -4.84
CA ILE A 61 2.27 -9.93 -4.62
C ILE A 61 2.20 -11.03 -5.67
N MET A 62 3.30 -11.21 -6.41
CA MET A 62 3.46 -12.35 -7.30
C MET A 62 3.88 -13.56 -6.49
N GLY A 63 3.24 -14.70 -6.76
CA GLY A 63 3.56 -15.94 -6.10
C GLY A 63 5.03 -16.32 -6.28
N PRO A 64 5.79 -16.59 -5.19
CA PRO A 64 7.20 -16.89 -5.28
C PRO A 64 7.48 -18.08 -6.21
N PRO A 65 8.60 -18.07 -6.95
CA PRO A 65 9.06 -19.26 -7.66
C PRO A 65 9.32 -20.39 -6.66
N ASP A 66 9.24 -21.63 -7.13
CA ASP A 66 9.49 -22.83 -6.32
C ASP A 66 8.56 -22.96 -5.10
N SER A 67 7.34 -22.43 -5.20
CA SER A 67 6.30 -22.55 -4.17
C SER A 67 4.99 -23.05 -4.76
N ALA A 68 4.05 -23.49 -3.91
CA ALA A 68 2.70 -23.85 -4.35
C ALA A 68 1.92 -22.67 -4.97
N TYR A 69 2.43 -21.45 -4.83
CA TYR A 69 1.83 -20.22 -5.32
C TYR A 69 2.44 -19.73 -6.63
N THR A 70 3.47 -20.41 -7.17
CA THR A 70 4.17 -19.97 -8.38
C THR A 70 3.20 -19.69 -9.53
N GLY A 71 3.36 -18.53 -10.18
CA GLY A 71 2.48 -18.05 -11.24
C GLY A 71 1.17 -17.40 -10.77
N GLY A 72 0.89 -17.42 -9.46
CA GLY A 72 -0.25 -16.73 -8.85
C GLY A 72 -0.03 -15.22 -8.74
N VAL A 73 -1.14 -14.48 -8.73
CA VAL A 73 -1.18 -13.04 -8.47
C VAL A 73 -2.14 -12.80 -7.32
N PHE A 74 -1.64 -12.22 -6.23
CA PHE A 74 -2.40 -12.03 -5.00
C PHE A 74 -2.59 -10.55 -4.71
N PHE A 75 -3.84 -10.12 -4.65
CA PHE A 75 -4.21 -8.75 -4.27
C PHE A 75 -4.42 -8.65 -2.77
N LEU A 76 -3.91 -7.57 -2.17
CA LEU A 76 -4.06 -7.21 -0.78
C LEU A 76 -4.59 -5.79 -0.65
N ASN A 77 -5.34 -5.55 0.42
CA ASN A 77 -5.77 -4.23 0.85
C ASN A 77 -4.99 -3.84 2.11
N ILE A 78 -4.49 -2.62 2.15
CA ILE A 78 -3.71 -2.05 3.25
C ILE A 78 -4.43 -0.79 3.72
N ASN A 79 -4.87 -0.78 4.98
CA ASN A 79 -5.57 0.35 5.58
C ASN A 79 -4.70 0.95 6.69
N PHE A 80 -4.23 2.17 6.48
CA PHE A 80 -3.42 2.88 7.47
C PHE A 80 -4.31 3.53 8.53
N PRO A 81 -3.99 3.40 9.82
CA PRO A 81 -4.69 4.14 10.85
C PRO A 81 -4.21 5.61 10.89
N SER A 82 -5.02 6.49 11.49
CA SER A 82 -4.69 7.92 11.61
C SER A 82 -3.44 8.21 12.45
N ASP A 83 -3.03 7.25 13.28
CA ASP A 83 -1.84 7.30 14.16
C ASP A 83 -0.65 6.50 13.61
N TYR A 84 -0.66 6.12 12.34
CA TYR A 84 0.52 5.58 11.65
C TYR A 84 1.71 6.55 11.77
N PRO A 85 2.96 6.08 12.00
CA PRO A 85 3.41 4.69 12.12
C PRO A 85 3.41 4.13 13.55
N PHE A 86 2.75 4.77 14.52
CA PHE A 86 2.72 4.27 15.91
C PHE A 86 1.80 3.07 16.10
N LYS A 87 0.80 2.90 15.23
CA LYS A 87 0.03 1.66 15.10
C LYS A 87 0.26 1.01 13.73
N PRO A 88 0.21 -0.32 13.65
CA PRO A 88 0.38 -1.04 12.40
C PRO A 88 -0.77 -0.76 11.43
N PRO A 89 -0.50 -0.82 10.11
CA PRO A 89 -1.55 -0.85 9.11
C PRO A 89 -2.28 -2.19 9.17
N LYS A 90 -3.56 -2.18 8.79
CA LYS A 90 -4.33 -3.42 8.64
C LYS A 90 -4.15 -3.96 7.23
N VAL A 91 -3.59 -5.17 7.11
CA VAL A 91 -3.33 -5.81 5.82
C VAL A 91 -4.22 -7.05 5.67
N HIS A 92 -4.92 -7.15 4.54
CA HIS A 92 -5.80 -8.29 4.25
C HIS A 92 -5.65 -8.74 2.80
N PHE A 93 -5.56 -10.05 2.58
CA PHE A 93 -5.68 -10.63 1.25
C PHE A 93 -7.11 -10.43 0.72
N THR A 94 -7.24 -9.78 -0.42
CA THR A 94 -8.49 -9.72 -1.19
C THR A 94 -8.63 -10.96 -2.08
N THR A 95 -7.49 -11.50 -2.56
CA THR A 95 -7.47 -12.78 -3.26
C THR A 95 -7.52 -13.93 -2.26
N LYS A 96 -8.44 -14.88 -2.43
CA LYS A 96 -8.49 -16.08 -1.58
C LYS A 96 -7.21 -16.88 -1.75
N ILE A 97 -6.55 -17.19 -0.64
CA ILE A 97 -5.31 -17.96 -0.59
C ILE A 97 -5.44 -19.04 0.48
N TYR A 98 -4.93 -20.23 0.18
CA TYR A 98 -4.81 -21.31 1.15
C TYR A 98 -3.45 -21.24 1.82
N HIS A 99 -3.36 -20.64 3.02
CA HIS A 99 -2.11 -20.45 3.75
C HIS A 99 -2.36 -20.56 5.26
N CYS A 100 -1.47 -21.22 6.01
CA CYS A 100 -1.67 -21.49 7.44
C CYS A 100 -1.80 -20.22 8.31
N ASN A 101 -1.13 -19.14 7.91
CA ASN A 101 -1.22 -17.83 8.58
C ASN A 101 -2.27 -16.88 7.98
N VAL A 102 -3.12 -17.33 7.05
CA VAL A 102 -4.19 -16.50 6.46
C VAL A 102 -5.53 -17.16 6.71
N ASN A 103 -6.45 -16.43 7.34
CA ASN A 103 -7.79 -16.97 7.60
C ASN A 103 -8.70 -16.86 6.36
N ALA A 104 -9.92 -17.44 6.43
CA ALA A 104 -10.89 -17.41 5.33
C ALA A 104 -11.34 -16.00 4.90
N ASN A 105 -11.17 -15.00 5.78
CA ASN A 105 -11.47 -13.59 5.50
C ASN A 105 -10.25 -12.83 4.95
N GLY A 106 -9.12 -13.50 4.72
CA GLY A 106 -7.90 -12.91 4.19
C GLY A 106 -7.04 -12.19 5.24
N ALA A 107 -7.39 -12.23 6.52
CA ALA A 107 -6.59 -11.60 7.57
C ALA A 107 -5.31 -12.39 7.83
N ILE A 108 -4.19 -11.67 7.92
CA ILE A 108 -2.86 -12.24 8.11
C ILE A 108 -2.54 -12.30 9.60
N CYS A 109 -2.11 -13.47 10.07
CA CYS A 109 -1.61 -13.64 11.42
C CYS A 109 -0.06 -13.61 11.42
N LEU A 110 0.47 -12.39 11.35
CA LEU A 110 1.89 -12.10 11.44
C LEU A 110 2.13 -11.18 12.65
N ASP A 111 3.14 -11.50 13.45
CA ASP A 111 3.53 -10.83 14.69
C ASP A 111 3.94 -9.36 14.46
N ILE A 112 4.64 -9.07 13.36
CA ILE A 112 5.02 -7.70 13.00
C ILE A 112 3.82 -6.82 12.68
N LEU A 113 2.66 -7.38 12.34
CA LEU A 113 1.40 -6.64 12.14
C LEU A 113 0.58 -6.52 13.44
N LYS A 114 1.14 -6.98 14.57
CA LYS A 114 0.50 -6.99 15.89
C LYS A 114 1.45 -6.46 16.97
N ASP A 115 2.05 -7.35 17.73
CA ASP A 115 2.80 -7.07 18.96
C ASP A 115 4.27 -6.73 18.69
N GLN A 116 4.82 -7.17 17.55
CA GLN A 116 6.19 -6.85 17.12
C GLN A 116 6.24 -5.65 16.14
N TRP A 117 5.15 -4.89 16.00
CA TRP A 117 5.15 -3.71 15.17
C TRP A 117 6.10 -2.65 15.73
N SER A 118 6.94 -2.09 14.86
CA SER A 118 7.81 -0.96 15.17
C SER A 118 7.56 0.18 14.19
N PRO A 119 7.51 1.45 14.64
CA PRO A 119 7.40 2.61 13.74
C PRO A 119 8.55 2.76 12.72
N ALA A 120 9.63 1.98 12.89
CA ALA A 120 10.73 1.90 11.94
C ALA A 120 10.41 1.01 10.72
N LEU A 121 9.41 0.13 10.81
CA LEU A 121 8.95 -0.69 9.68
C LEU A 121 8.20 0.17 8.66
N THR A 122 8.28 -0.23 7.40
CA THR A 122 7.58 0.39 6.26
C THR A 122 6.74 -0.66 5.54
N ILE A 123 5.83 -0.19 4.68
CA ILE A 123 5.18 -1.05 3.67
C ILE A 123 6.19 -1.58 2.66
#